data_AF-A0A257LJK1-F1
#
_entry.id   AF-A0A257LJK1-F1
#
_cell.length_a   1.000
_cell.length_b   1.000
_cell.length_c   1.000
_cell.angle_alpha   90.00
_cell.angle_beta   90.00
_cell.angle_gamma   90.00
#
_symmetry.space_group_name_H-M   'P 1'
#
loop_
_entity.id
_entity.type
_entity.pdbx_description
1 polymer ?
#
loop_
_entity_poly.entity_id
_entity_poly.type
_entity_poly.pdbx_seq_one_letter_code
_entity_poly.pdbx_strand_id
1 'polypeptide(L)'
;MRDFSKQDLFDQEGDLLPKEKMIFVDLADGRSFAVRPSGTEPKIKFYLFGKAAPGGELADAKAKVKAGLDSLWKWIEDDAKTR
;
A
#
# COMPACT_ATOMS: atom_id res chain seq x y z
N MET A 1 1.30 -1.69 -11.08
CA MET A 1 2.10 -0.78 -10.23
C MET A 1 1.80 0.64 -10.65
N ARG A 2 1.51 1.52 -9.69
CA ARG A 2 1.27 2.95 -9.91
C ARG A 2 2.44 3.73 -9.30
N ASP A 3 3.06 4.61 -10.08
CA ASP A 3 4.26 5.34 -9.70
C ASP A 3 3.98 6.85 -9.77
N PHE A 4 3.81 7.45 -8.60
CA PHE A 4 3.44 8.86 -8.44
C PHE A 4 4.61 9.81 -8.68
N SER A 5 5.82 9.28 -8.90
CA SER A 5 6.98 10.09 -9.29
C SER A 5 7.01 10.38 -10.79
N LYS A 6 6.23 9.63 -11.59
CA LYS A 6 6.20 9.71 -13.05
C LYS A 6 4.87 10.21 -13.60
N GLN A 7 3.76 9.91 -12.93
CA GLN A 7 2.41 10.26 -13.42
C GLN A 7 2.08 11.73 -13.22
N ASP A 8 1.50 12.38 -14.22
CA ASP A 8 0.84 13.68 -14.06
C ASP A 8 -0.56 13.44 -13.49
N LEU A 9 -0.84 14.06 -12.36
CA LEU A 9 -2.14 13.99 -11.70
C LEU A 9 -2.63 15.41 -11.50
N PHE A 10 -3.91 15.64 -11.71
CA PHE A 10 -4.54 16.94 -11.57
C PHE A 10 -5.58 16.86 -10.47
N ASP A 11 -5.70 17.92 -9.68
CA ASP A 11 -6.77 18.03 -8.71
C ASP A 11 -8.12 18.38 -9.37
N GLN A 12 -9.13 18.65 -8.55
CA GLN A 12 -10.48 18.95 -9.04
C GLN A 12 -10.59 20.32 -9.73
N GLU A 13 -9.63 21.21 -9.50
CA GLU A 13 -9.57 22.55 -10.11
C GLU A 13 -8.76 22.52 -11.42
N GLY A 14 -8.07 21.41 -11.69
CA GLY A 14 -7.26 21.20 -12.89
C GLY A 14 -5.78 21.55 -12.68
N ASP A 15 -5.36 21.79 -11.44
CA ASP A 15 -3.98 22.11 -11.12
C ASP A 15 -3.12 20.85 -11.04
N LEU A 16 -1.90 20.93 -11.58
CA LEU A 16 -0.96 19.82 -11.57
C LEU A 16 -0.46 19.55 -10.14
N LEU A 17 -0.73 18.34 -9.64
CA LEU A 17 -0.23 17.88 -8.36
C LEU A 17 1.29 17.65 -8.41
N PRO A 18 2.02 18.00 -7.34
CA PRO A 18 3.44 17.70 -7.23
C PRO A 18 3.72 16.20 -7.36
N LYS A 19 4.86 15.86 -7.97
CA LYS A 19 5.35 14.48 -8.05
C LYS A 19 5.72 13.97 -6.66
N GLU A 20 5.23 12.80 -6.30
CA GLU A 20 5.51 12.16 -5.01
C GLU A 20 6.40 10.94 -5.19
N LYS A 21 7.38 10.75 -4.29
CA LYS A 21 8.20 9.54 -4.23
C LYS A 21 7.40 8.37 -3.62
N MET A 22 6.31 7.99 -4.26
CA MET A 22 5.36 7.02 -3.75
C MET A 22 4.99 6.02 -4.84
N ILE A 23 5.02 4.74 -4.48
CA ILE A 23 4.64 3.65 -5.36
C ILE A 23 3.49 2.88 -4.71
N PHE A 24 2.48 2.55 -5.50
CA PHE A 24 1.39 1.63 -5.16
C PHE A 24 1.54 0.32 -5.93
N VAL A 25 1.45 -0.79 -5.21
CA VAL A 25 1.50 -2.15 -5.76
C VAL A 25 0.17 -2.83 -5.44
N ASP A 26 -0.54 -3.22 -6.49
CA ASP A 26 -1.80 -3.96 -6.42
C ASP A 26 -1.48 -5.45 -6.60
N LEU A 27 -1.95 -6.30 -5.68
CA LEU A 27 -1.76 -7.75 -5.70
C LEU A 27 -2.97 -8.44 -6.35
N ALA A 28 -2.74 -9.61 -6.94
CA ALA A 28 -3.77 -10.36 -7.67
C ALA A 28 -4.98 -10.77 -6.82
N ASP A 29 -4.79 -10.93 -5.51
CA ASP A 29 -5.84 -11.28 -4.56
C ASP A 29 -6.62 -10.07 -4.01
N GLY A 30 -6.39 -8.89 -4.58
CA GLY A 30 -7.09 -7.66 -4.23
C GLY A 30 -6.54 -6.92 -3.01
N ARG A 31 -5.48 -7.43 -2.37
CA ARG A 31 -4.66 -6.62 -1.44
C ARG A 31 -3.82 -5.62 -2.22
N SER A 32 -3.36 -4.58 -1.54
CA SER A 32 -2.38 -3.65 -2.11
C SER A 32 -1.50 -3.08 -1.02
N PHE A 33 -0.32 -2.57 -1.38
CA PHE A 33 0.48 -1.77 -0.46
C PHE A 33 1.06 -0.54 -1.17
N ALA A 34 1.38 0.48 -0.39
CA ALA A 34 2.11 1.64 -0.84
C ALA A 34 3.42 1.80 -0.08
N VAL A 35 4.44 2.31 -0.77
CA VAL A 35 5.77 2.54 -0.22
C VAL A 35 6.23 3.96 -0.56
N ARG A 36 6.83 4.64 0.42
CA ARG A 36 7.46 5.97 0.24
C ARG A 36 8.61 6.19 1.22
N PRO A 37 9.61 7.03 0.90
CA PRO A 37 10.57 7.51 1.89
C PRO A 37 9.88 8.46 2.89
N SER A 38 10.39 8.51 4.11
CA SER A 38 9.77 9.29 5.20
C SER A 38 9.96 10.81 5.08
N GLY A 39 10.97 11.25 4.33
CA GLY A 39 11.28 12.66 4.07
C GLY A 39 12.40 13.23 4.94
N THR A 40 12.38 12.99 6.26
CA THR A 40 13.28 13.66 7.22
C THR A 40 14.26 12.72 7.94
N GLU A 41 14.06 11.40 7.91
CA GLU A 41 14.94 10.40 8.51
C GLU A 41 15.14 9.20 7.55
N PRO A 42 16.21 8.39 7.69
CA PRO A 42 16.44 7.21 6.86
C PRO A 42 15.45 6.08 7.21
N LYS A 43 14.18 6.31 6.87
CA LYS A 43 13.06 5.40 7.10
C LYS A 43 12.22 5.30 5.83
N ILE A 44 11.78 4.10 5.53
CA ILE A 44 10.78 3.82 4.49
C ILE A 44 9.46 3.54 5.19
N LYS A 45 8.37 4.16 4.73
CA LYS A 45 7.01 3.94 5.24
C LYS A 45 6.28 2.98 4.30
N PHE A 46 5.69 1.94 4.88
CA PHE A 46 4.81 1.01 4.19
C PHE A 46 3.38 1.18 4.70
N TYR A 47 2.43 1.21 3.76
CA TYR A 47 0.99 1.23 4.04
C TYR A 47 0.38 -0.01 3.41
N LEU A 48 -0.25 -0.88 4.19
CA LEU A 48 -0.85 -2.12 3.70
C LEU A 48 -2.37 -1.98 3.71
N PHE A 49 -3.00 -2.44 2.63
CA PHE A 49 -4.45 -2.34 2.42
C PHE A 49 -5.01 -3.72 2.12
N GLY A 50 -6.07 -4.09 2.83
CA GLY A 50 -6.81 -5.33 2.64
C GLY A 50 -8.30 -5.05 2.65
N LYS A 51 -9.06 -5.87 1.93
CA LYS A 51 -10.52 -5.77 1.83
C LYS A 51 -11.13 -7.16 1.82
N ALA A 52 -12.39 -7.24 2.24
CA ALA A 52 -13.23 -8.41 2.13
C ALA A 52 -14.53 -8.02 1.42
N ALA A 53 -15.15 -8.98 0.72
CA ALA A 53 -16.46 -8.77 0.13
C ALA A 53 -17.52 -8.56 1.23
N PRO A 54 -18.55 -7.74 0.99
CA PRO A 54 -19.67 -7.59 1.92
C PRO A 54 -20.51 -8.88 1.98
N GLY A 55 -21.31 -9.03 3.04
CA GLY A 55 -22.32 -10.09 3.16
C GLY A 55 -21.95 -11.34 3.99
N GLY A 56 -20.80 -11.33 4.67
CA GLY A 56 -20.43 -12.37 5.65
C GLY A 56 -20.28 -11.82 7.07
N GLU A 57 -19.97 -12.70 8.03
CA GLU A 57 -19.72 -12.31 9.41
C GLU A 57 -18.52 -11.36 9.52
N LEU A 58 -18.76 -10.19 10.12
CA LEU A 58 -17.78 -9.11 10.19
C LEU A 58 -16.51 -9.53 10.95
N ALA A 59 -16.67 -10.33 12.00
CA ALA A 59 -15.55 -10.82 12.81
C ALA A 59 -14.61 -11.70 11.97
N ASP A 60 -15.18 -12.64 11.22
CA ASP A 60 -14.41 -13.54 10.35
C ASP A 60 -13.73 -12.79 9.22
N ALA A 61 -14.42 -11.82 8.62
CA ALA A 61 -13.85 -10.97 7.58
C ALA A 61 -12.64 -10.17 8.11
N LYS A 62 -12.77 -9.55 9.29
CA LYS A 62 -11.67 -8.84 9.94
C LYS A 62 -10.50 -9.76 10.27
N ALA A 63 -10.77 -10.97 10.78
CA ALA A 63 -9.74 -11.94 11.12
C ALA A 63 -8.95 -12.38 9.87
N LYS A 64 -9.66 -12.71 8.78
CA LYS A 64 -9.04 -13.10 7.49
C LYS A 64 -8.21 -11.97 6.89
N VAL A 65 -8.74 -10.74 6.86
CA VAL A 65 -8.02 -9.57 6.35
C VAL A 65 -6.77 -9.32 7.19
N LYS A 66 -6.88 -9.35 8.52
CA LYS A 66 -5.73 -9.16 9.41
C LYS A 66 -4.64 -10.20 9.16
N ALA A 67 -4.98 -11.48 9.10
CA ALA A 67 -4.02 -12.55 8.80
C ALA A 67 -3.33 -12.36 7.44
N GLY A 68 -4.10 -11.92 6.43
CA GLY A 68 -3.56 -11.55 5.12
C GLY A 68 -2.59 -10.36 5.20
N LEU A 69 -2.87 -9.34 6.00
CA LEU A 69 -1.96 -8.20 6.15
C LEU A 69 -0.71 -8.56 6.96
N ASP A 70 -0.85 -9.36 8.02
CA ASP A 70 0.28 -9.81 8.84
C ASP A 70 1.27 -10.64 8.00
N SER A 71 0.76 -11.56 7.16
CA SER A 71 1.60 -12.37 6.26
C SER A 71 2.30 -11.53 5.18
N LEU A 72 1.61 -10.53 4.61
CA LEU A 72 2.20 -9.61 3.65
C LEU A 72 3.30 -8.77 4.30
N TRP A 73 3.05 -8.23 5.50
CA TRP A 73 4.06 -7.47 6.24
C TRP A 73 5.29 -8.32 6.52
N LYS A 74 5.10 -9.55 7.00
CA LYS A 74 6.21 -10.46 7.25
C LYS A 74 7.05 -10.70 6.00
N TRP A 75 6.41 -10.94 4.85
CA TRP A 75 7.12 -11.13 3.60
C TRP A 75 7.94 -9.88 3.19
N ILE A 76 7.35 -8.69 3.30
CA ILE A 76 8.04 -7.41 3.00
C ILE A 76 9.24 -7.21 3.94
N GLU A 77 9.04 -7.45 5.23
CA GLU A 77 10.09 -7.27 6.25
C GLU A 77 11.24 -8.25 6.04
N ASP A 78 10.93 -9.52 5.71
CA ASP A 78 11.94 -10.54 5.43
C ASP A 78 12.73 -10.20 4.15
N ASP A 79 12.08 -9.76 3.06
CA ASP A 79 12.79 -9.32 1.84
C ASP A 79 13.67 -8.09 2.10
N ALA A 80 13.14 -7.08 2.81
CA ALA A 80 13.88 -5.86 3.13
C ALA A 80 15.15 -6.11 3.95
N LYS A 81 15.19 -7.17 4.77
CA LYS A 81 16.40 -7.57 5.53
C LYS A 81 17.49 -8.20 4.66
N THR A 82 17.14 -8.67 3.46
CA THR A 82 18.07 -9.37 2.54
C THR A 82 18.63 -8.49 1.42
N ARG A 83 18.30 -7.19 1.44
CA ARG A 83 18.68 -6.21 0.43
C ARG A 83 19.57 -5.12 0.99
#